data_AF-A0A3S1WXJ2-F1
#
_entry.id   AF-A0A3S1WXJ2-F1
#
_cell.length_a   1.000
_cell.length_b   1.000
_cell.length_c   1.000
_cell.angle_alpha   90.00
_cell.angle_beta   90.00
_cell.angle_gamma   90.00
#
_symmetry.space_group_name_H-M   'P 1'
#
loop_
_entity.id
_entity.type
_entity.pdbx_description
1 polymer ?
#
loop_
_entity_poly.entity_id
_entity_poly.type
_entity_poly.pdbx_seq_one_letter_code
_entity_poly.pdbx_strand_id
1 'polypeptide(L)'
;MTVHNIRHGDASDGAFAEAVGGRLSRIDGPAKITGAAKYAVEQQLEGLAYAVLVESTIASGKVRAIDTTAAEVAPGVLQVLTPDTIISLR
;
A
#
# COMPACT_ATOMS: atom_id res chain seq x y z
N MET A 1 16.79 -1.46 36.47
CA MET A 1 16.67 -2.88 36.09
C MET A 1 15.42 -3.01 35.24
N THR A 2 15.54 -2.65 33.95
CA THR A 2 14.38 -2.50 33.05
C THR A 2 14.19 -3.81 32.31
N VAL A 3 13.09 -4.50 32.59
CA VAL A 3 12.73 -5.76 31.93
C VAL A 3 12.37 -5.44 30.48
N HIS A 4 13.30 -5.64 29.56
CA HIS A 4 13.00 -5.62 28.14
C HIS A 4 12.09 -6.81 27.85
N ASN A 5 10.81 -6.54 27.57
CA ASN A 5 9.82 -7.54 27.22
C ASN A 5 10.24 -8.19 25.89
N ILE A 6 10.92 -9.34 25.97
CA ILE A 6 11.27 -10.16 24.79
C ILE A 6 9.95 -10.72 24.27
N ARG A 7 9.46 -10.16 23.16
CA ARG A 7 8.29 -10.66 22.45
C ARG A 7 8.61 -12.07 21.98
N HIS A 8 7.93 -13.07 22.55
CA HIS A 8 8.18 -14.47 22.26
C HIS A 8 7.83 -14.79 20.81
N GLY A 9 8.80 -15.29 20.05
CA GLY A 9 8.53 -16.05 18.83
C GLY A 9 8.02 -17.45 19.18
N ASP A 10 7.39 -18.11 18.21
CA ASP A 10 6.78 -19.41 18.42
C ASP A 10 7.82 -20.51 18.76
N ALA A 11 7.31 -21.68 19.17
CA ALA A 11 8.08 -22.79 19.73
C ALA A 11 9.17 -23.40 18.81
N SER A 12 9.39 -22.83 17.62
CA SER A 12 10.47 -23.19 16.69
C SER A 12 11.80 -22.50 17.01
N ASP A 13 11.77 -21.44 17.82
CA ASP A 13 12.94 -20.65 18.19
C ASP A 13 13.81 -21.47 19.14
N GLY A 14 14.91 -22.00 18.61
CA GLY A 14 15.89 -22.71 19.41
C GLY A 14 16.32 -21.83 20.59
N ALA A 15 16.17 -22.35 21.81
CA ALA A 15 16.67 -21.68 23.01
C ALA A 15 18.13 -21.26 22.78
N PHE A 16 18.45 -20.01 23.12
CA PHE A 16 19.70 -19.28 22.81
C PHE A 16 19.73 -18.57 21.44
N ALA A 17 18.81 -17.63 21.22
CA ALA A 17 18.91 -16.66 20.14
C ALA A 17 19.89 -15.53 20.50
N GLU A 18 21.15 -15.65 20.10
CA GLU A 18 21.91 -14.43 19.75
C GLU A 18 21.14 -13.75 18.62
N ALA A 19 20.74 -12.50 18.83
CA ALA A 19 19.82 -11.77 17.95
C ALA A 19 20.31 -11.64 16.49
N VAL A 20 21.58 -11.97 16.23
CA VAL A 20 22.20 -12.04 14.92
C VAL A 20 22.57 -13.49 14.62
N GLY A 21 22.03 -14.05 13.53
CA GLY A 21 22.33 -15.43 13.10
C GLY A 21 21.45 -16.52 13.73
N GLY A 22 20.64 -16.19 14.74
CA GLY A 22 19.66 -17.11 15.32
C GLY A 22 18.52 -17.47 14.35
N ARG A 23 18.01 -18.70 14.47
CA ARG A 23 16.78 -19.12 13.79
C ARG A 23 15.57 -18.57 14.55
N LEU A 24 15.17 -17.35 14.19
CA LEU A 24 14.02 -16.65 14.76
C LEU A 24 12.83 -16.71 13.81
N SER A 25 11.69 -17.16 14.34
CA SER A 25 10.39 -17.04 13.72
C SER A 25 10.01 -15.57 13.56
N ARG A 26 9.41 -15.27 12.41
CA ARG A 26 8.99 -13.90 12.09
C ARG A 26 7.77 -13.51 12.92
N ILE A 27 7.85 -12.37 13.60
CA ILE A 27 6.72 -11.83 14.39
C ILE A 27 5.47 -11.58 13.55
N ASP A 28 5.65 -11.22 12.27
CA ASP A 28 4.54 -10.99 11.33
C ASP A 28 4.10 -12.26 10.60
N GLY A 29 4.84 -13.37 10.75
CA GLY A 29 4.62 -14.63 10.04
C GLY A 29 3.21 -15.20 10.25
N PRO A 30 2.79 -15.48 11.50
CA PRO A 30 1.48 -16.03 11.78
C PRO A 30 0.33 -15.20 11.20
N ALA A 31 0.37 -13.87 11.35
CA ALA A 31 -0.66 -12.99 10.83
C ALA A 31 -0.74 -13.03 9.29
N LYS A 32 0.40 -13.13 8.61
CA LYS A 32 0.45 -13.20 7.15
C LYS A 32 -0.04 -14.53 6.59
N ILE A 33 0.31 -15.66 7.21
CA ILE A 33 -0.08 -17.00 6.71
C ILE A 33 -1.51 -17.39 7.06
N THR A 34 -2.11 -16.75 8.06
CA THR A 34 -3.50 -17.00 8.47
C THR A 34 -4.51 -16.04 7.83
N GLY A 35 -4.04 -15.04 7.08
CA GLY A 35 -4.89 -13.98 6.52
C GLY A 35 -5.37 -12.96 7.56
N ALA A 36 -4.80 -12.95 8.78
CA ALA A 36 -5.13 -11.97 9.81
C ALA A 36 -4.45 -10.60 9.60
N ALA A 37 -3.39 -10.55 8.77
CA ALA A 37 -2.72 -9.30 8.41
C ALA A 37 -3.59 -8.50 7.43
N LYS A 38 -3.90 -7.24 7.79
CA LYS A 38 -4.60 -6.31 6.89
C LYS A 38 -3.64 -5.58 5.97
N TYR A 39 -3.88 -5.62 4.67
CA TYR A 39 -3.13 -4.91 3.64
C TYR A 39 -3.85 -3.64 3.19
N ALA A 40 -3.17 -2.81 2.40
CA ALA A 40 -3.67 -1.48 2.01
C ALA A 40 -5.06 -1.51 1.37
N VAL A 41 -5.35 -2.51 0.55
CA VAL A 41 -6.62 -2.66 -0.19
C VAL A 41 -7.78 -3.14 0.68
N GLU A 42 -7.51 -3.61 1.90
CA GLU A 42 -8.52 -4.16 2.81
C GLU A 42 -9.00 -3.11 3.84
N GLN A 43 -8.40 -1.92 3.81
CA GLN A 43 -8.79 -0.81 4.67
C GLN A 43 -10.11 -0.22 4.16
N GLN A 44 -11.12 -0.16 5.02
CA GLN A 44 -12.37 0.53 4.74
C GLN A 44 -12.31 1.90 5.42
N LEU A 45 -12.19 2.95 4.62
CA LEU A 45 -12.17 4.33 5.09
C LEU A 45 -13.47 5.02 4.67
N GLU A 46 -14.00 5.86 5.55
CA GLU A 46 -15.13 6.73 5.21
C GLU A 46 -14.70 7.72 4.12
N GLY A 47 -15.54 7.89 3.09
CA GLY A 47 -15.23 8.78 1.97
C GLY A 47 -14.07 8.33 1.07
N LEU A 48 -13.72 7.04 1.07
CA LEU A 48 -12.67 6.50 0.21
C LEU A 48 -13.00 6.73 -1.28
N ALA A 49 -12.15 7.51 -1.96
CA ALA A 49 -12.18 7.66 -3.40
C ALA A 49 -11.25 6.64 -4.08
N TYR A 50 -11.58 6.26 -5.32
CA TYR A 50 -10.77 5.37 -6.14
C TYR A 50 -10.15 6.16 -7.29
N ALA A 51 -8.91 5.82 -7.64
CA ALA A 51 -8.21 6.37 -8.79
C ALA A 51 -7.84 5.25 -9.77
N VAL A 52 -7.83 5.58 -11.06
CA VAL A 52 -7.38 4.71 -12.14
C VAL A 52 -6.33 5.45 -12.96
N LEU A 53 -5.27 4.75 -13.36
CA LEU A 53 -4.24 5.29 -14.22
C LEU A 53 -4.60 5.06 -15.69
N VAL A 54 -4.45 6.11 -16.49
CA VAL A 54 -4.49 6.02 -17.95
C VAL A 54 -3.05 6.05 -18.45
N GLU A 55 -2.56 4.90 -18.90
CA GLU A 55 -1.15 4.70 -19.24
C GLU A 55 -0.86 4.88 -20.74
N SER A 56 0.42 5.10 -21.06
CA SER A 56 0.87 5.19 -22.45
C SER A 56 0.70 3.85 -23.18
N THR A 57 0.16 3.89 -24.39
CA THR A 57 0.06 2.72 -25.28
C THR A 57 1.31 2.49 -26.13
N ILE A 58 2.30 3.38 -26.01
CA ILE A 58 3.58 3.33 -26.74
C ILE A 58 4.76 3.44 -25.77
N ALA A 59 5.91 2.89 -26.16
CA ALA A 59 7.11 2.90 -25.32
C ALA A 59 7.75 4.29 -25.18
N SER A 60 7.66 5.15 -26.20
CA SER A 60 8.23 6.50 -26.18
C SER A 60 7.53 7.45 -27.16
N GLY A 61 7.28 8.68 -26.72
CA GLY A 61 6.64 9.71 -27.51
C GLY A 61 6.51 11.02 -26.75
N LYS A 62 5.89 12.02 -27.37
CA LYS A 62 5.53 13.30 -26.73
C LYS A 62 4.02 13.42 -26.66
N VAL A 63 3.50 13.77 -25.48
CA VAL A 63 2.09 14.10 -25.30
C VAL A 63 1.81 15.40 -26.05
N ARG A 64 0.90 15.36 -27.02
CA ARG A 64 0.47 16.57 -27.77
C ARG A 64 -0.74 17.23 -27.12
N ALA A 65 -1.65 16.43 -26.58
CA ALA A 65 -2.86 16.85 -25.90
C ALA A 65 -3.37 15.72 -25.00
N ILE A 66 -4.18 16.08 -24.00
CA ILE A 66 -4.97 15.17 -23.18
C ILE A 66 -6.40 15.72 -23.22
N ASP A 67 -7.36 14.94 -23.72
CA ASP A 67 -8.78 15.31 -23.72
C ASP A 67 -9.46 14.63 -22.54
N THR A 68 -9.92 15.43 -21.57
CA THR A 68 -10.56 14.97 -20.33
C THR A 68 -12.09 15.08 -20.37
N THR A 69 -12.65 15.67 -21.43
CA THR A 69 -14.06 16.13 -21.47
C THR A 69 -15.06 15.02 -21.15
N ALA A 70 -14.91 13.85 -21.77
CA ALA A 70 -15.80 12.72 -21.56
C ALA A 70 -15.69 12.12 -20.15
N ALA A 71 -14.48 12.13 -19.58
CA ALA A 71 -14.24 11.59 -18.24
C ALA A 71 -14.81 12.53 -17.16
N GLU A 72 -14.66 13.85 -17.32
CA GLU A 72 -15.14 14.85 -16.35
C GLU A 72 -16.66 14.85 -16.20
N VAL A 73 -17.42 14.48 -17.24
CA VAL A 73 -18.89 14.41 -17.19
C VAL A 73 -19.42 13.03 -16.83
N ALA A 74 -18.55 12.04 -16.63
CA ALA A 74 -18.97 10.68 -16.31
C ALA A 74 -19.50 10.60 -14.86
N PRO A 75 -20.62 9.89 -14.62
CA PRO A 75 -21.17 9.74 -13.27
C PRO A 75 -20.15 9.17 -12.28
N GLY A 76 -19.98 9.85 -11.14
CA GLY A 76 -19.08 9.42 -10.06
C GLY A 76 -17.62 9.84 -10.20
N VAL A 77 -17.24 10.49 -11.31
CA VAL A 77 -15.89 11.08 -11.42
C VAL A 77 -15.83 12.33 -10.55
N LEU A 78 -14.84 12.35 -9.65
CA LEU A 78 -14.60 13.49 -8.77
C LEU A 78 -13.67 14.51 -9.42
N GLN A 79 -12.63 14.04 -10.10
CA GLN A 79 -11.63 14.87 -10.75
C GLN A 79 -10.80 14.07 -11.76
N VAL A 80 -10.33 14.73 -12.82
CA VAL A 80 -9.32 14.19 -13.74
C VAL A 80 -8.01 14.93 -13.51
N LEU A 81 -6.95 14.18 -13.18
CA LEU A 81 -5.63 14.74 -12.91
C LEU A 81 -4.75 14.58 -14.15
N THR A 82 -4.12 15.68 -14.55
CA THR A 82 -3.16 15.75 -15.67
C THR A 82 -1.91 16.48 -15.17
N PRO A 83 -0.80 16.51 -15.93
CA PRO A 83 0.36 17.31 -15.56
C PRO A 83 0.04 18.80 -15.33
N ASP A 84 -1.00 19.32 -15.99
CA ASP A 84 -1.45 20.71 -15.86
C ASP A 84 -2.46 20.90 -14.72
N THR A 85 -3.10 19.82 -14.27
CA THR A 85 -4.09 19.83 -13.18
C THR A 85 -3.48 19.24 -11.90
N ILE A 86 -2.93 20.12 -11.07
CA ILE A 86 -2.37 19.76 -9.77
C ILE A 86 -3.49 19.71 -8.72
N ILE A 87 -3.44 18.74 -7.81
CA ILE A 87 -4.27 18.77 -6.60
C ILE A 87 -3.90 20.03 -5.80
N SER A 88 -4.88 20.93 -5.59
CA SER A 88 -4.79 21.92 -4.51
C SER A 88 -5.18 21.23 -3.22
N LEU A 89 -4.19 20.98 -2.35
CA LEU A 89 -4.47 20.56 -0.98
C LEU A 89 -4.98 21.80 -0.21
N ARG A 90 -6.17 21.68 0.37
CA ARG A 90 -6.69 22.63 1.37
C ARG A 90 -6.22 22.23 2.76
#